data_AF-A0A376LES3-F1
#
_entry.id   AF-A0A376LES3-F1
#
_cell.length_a   1.000
_cell.length_b   1.000
_cell.length_c   1.000
_cell.angle_alpha   90.00
_cell.angle_beta   90.00
_cell.angle_gamma   90.00
#
_symmetry.space_group_name_H-M   'P 1'
#
loop_
_entity.id
_entity.type
_entity.pdbx_description
1 polymer ?
#
loop_
_entity_poly.entity_id
_entity_poly.type
_entity_poly.pdbx_seq_one_letter_code
_entity_poly.pdbx_strand_id
1 'polypeptide(L)'
;MDFLFTCFEQYEKEAQQLLALENPLPLPAYERILKAAHSFNLLDARKAISVTERQRYILRIRTLTKAVAEAYYASREALGFPMCNKDK
;
A
#
# COMPACT_ATOMS: atom_id res chain seq x y z
N MET A 1 -20.59 8.51 -5.43
CA MET A 1 -19.25 8.22 -5.99
C MET A 1 -18.16 8.72 -5.07
N ASP A 2 -18.37 9.88 -4.45
CA ASP A 2 -17.46 10.57 -3.52
C ASP A 2 -16.88 9.65 -2.44
N PHE A 3 -17.70 8.76 -1.86
CA PHE A 3 -17.26 7.81 -0.84
C PHE A 3 -16.05 6.95 -1.25
N LEU A 4 -16.00 6.45 -2.50
CA LEU A 4 -14.89 5.59 -2.93
C LEU A 4 -13.60 6.37 -3.15
N PHE A 5 -13.72 7.63 -3.61
CA PHE A 5 -12.57 8.54 -3.68
C PHE A 5 -12.05 8.85 -2.28
N THR A 6 -12.93 9.20 -1.34
CA THR A 6 -12.56 9.42 0.07
C THR A 6 -11.94 8.17 0.70
N CYS A 7 -12.48 6.98 0.43
CA CYS A 7 -11.89 5.73 0.91
C CYS A 7 -10.46 5.55 0.38
N PHE A 8 -10.24 5.74 -0.92
CA PHE A 8 -8.92 5.63 -1.50
C PHE A 8 -7.92 6.57 -0.80
N GLU A 9 -8.27 7.84 -0.67
CA GLU A 9 -7.43 8.87 -0.04
C GLU A 9 -7.15 8.56 1.43
N GLN A 10 -8.16 8.13 2.17
CA GLN A 10 -8.02 7.79 3.58
C GLN A 10 -7.10 6.58 3.77
N TYR A 11 -7.27 5.52 2.97
CA TYR A 11 -6.41 4.34 3.04
C TYR A 11 -4.97 4.63 2.59
N GLU A 12 -4.77 5.45 1.56
CA GLU A 12 -3.43 5.93 1.19
C GLU A 12 -2.77 6.69 2.35
N LYS A 13 -3.49 7.63 2.95
CA LYS A 13 -2.99 8.43 4.08
C LYS A 13 -2.64 7.55 5.28
N GLU A 14 -3.49 6.60 5.64
CA GLU A 14 -3.22 5.64 6.72
C GLU A 14 -1.98 4.80 6.42
N ALA A 15 -1.80 4.32 5.19
CA ALA A 15 -0.60 3.58 4.78
C ALA A 15 0.66 4.43 4.95
N GLN A 16 0.62 5.68 4.51
CA GLN A 16 1.73 6.63 4.65
C GLN A 16 2.06 6.90 6.12
N GLN A 17 1.05 7.11 6.96
CA GLN A 17 1.22 7.34 8.40
C GLN A 17 1.87 6.15 9.10
N LEU A 18 1.43 4.93 8.79
CA LEU A 18 1.98 3.70 9.36
C LEU A 18 3.44 3.46 8.94
N LEU A 19 3.81 3.87 7.73
CA LEU A 19 5.19 3.82 7.24
C LEU A 19 6.08 4.93 7.82
N ALA A 20 5.49 6.07 8.20
CA ALA A 20 6.21 7.22 8.72
C ALA A 20 6.43 7.19 10.25
N LEU A 21 5.95 6.14 10.94
CA LEU A 21 6.23 5.93 12.36
C LEU A 21 7.73 5.73 12.59
N GLU A 22 8.21 6.09 13.79
CA GLU A 22 9.60 5.85 14.21
C GLU A 22 9.98 4.37 14.05
N ASN A 23 9.05 3.48 14.39
CA ASN A 23 9.10 2.06 14.06
C ASN A 23 8.02 1.75 13.02
N PRO A 24 8.36 1.69 11.72
CA PRO A 24 7.38 1.46 10.65
C PRO A 24 6.61 0.16 10.84
N LEU A 25 5.31 0.18 10.48
CA LEU A 25 4.42 -0.96 10.55
C LEU A 25 4.05 -1.46 9.14
N PRO A 26 4.94 -2.22 8.46
CA PRO A 26 4.76 -2.56 7.05
C PRO A 26 3.57 -3.47 6.77
N LEU A 27 3.28 -4.45 7.65
CA LEU A 27 2.13 -5.36 7.45
C LEU A 27 0.78 -4.63 7.57
N PRO A 28 0.52 -3.83 8.63
CA PRO A 28 -0.66 -2.97 8.67
C PRO A 28 -0.75 -1.98 7.50
N ALA A 29 0.37 -1.36 7.10
CA ALA A 29 0.39 -0.46 5.94
C ALA A 29 0.00 -1.19 4.65
N TYR A 30 0.47 -2.43 4.46
CA TYR A 30 0.09 -3.27 3.32
C TYR A 30 -1.43 -3.51 3.25
N GLU A 31 -2.08 -3.81 4.38
CA GLU A 31 -3.53 -4.00 4.42
C GLU A 31 -4.30 -2.74 4.00
N ARG A 32 -3.81 -1.55 4.36
CA ARG A 32 -4.41 -0.29 3.89
C ARG A 32 -4.27 -0.14 2.37
N ILE A 33 -3.11 -0.48 1.82
CA ILE A 33 -2.89 -0.45 0.36
C ILE A 33 -3.84 -1.42 -0.36
N LEU A 34 -4.10 -2.61 0.18
CA LEU A 34 -5.07 -3.55 -0.38
C LEU A 34 -6.48 -2.94 -0.45
N LYS A 35 -6.89 -2.21 0.59
CA LYS A 35 -8.18 -1.49 0.60
C LYS A 35 -8.22 -0.32 -0.39
N ALA A 36 -7.12 0.44 -0.52
CA ALA A 36 -6.99 1.49 -1.52
C ALA A 36 -7.07 0.91 -2.94
N ALA A 37 -6.33 -0.16 -3.23
CA ALA A 37 -6.34 -0.85 -4.52
C ALA A 37 -7.74 -1.41 -4.87
N HIS A 38 -8.45 -1.97 -3.88
CA HIS A 38 -9.83 -2.40 -4.09
C HIS A 38 -10.77 -1.22 -4.40
N SER A 39 -10.66 -0.12 -3.67
CA SER A 39 -11.45 1.10 -3.93
C SER A 39 -11.18 1.67 -5.33
N PHE A 40 -9.91 1.67 -5.76
CA PHE A 40 -9.50 2.02 -7.12
C PHE A 40 -10.14 1.10 -8.17
N ASN A 41 -10.09 -0.22 -7.98
CA ASN A 41 -10.69 -1.17 -8.92
C ASN A 41 -12.20 -0.94 -9.09
N LEU A 42 -12.90 -0.60 -8.00
CA LEU A 42 -14.32 -0.26 -8.02
C LEU A 42 -14.63 1.06 -8.74
N LEU A 43 -13.71 2.03 -8.71
CA LEU A 43 -13.81 3.29 -9.46
C LEU A 43 -13.52 3.05 -10.96
N ASP A 44 -12.46 2.30 -11.27
CA ASP A 44 -12.04 1.95 -12.64
C ASP A 44 -13.14 1.16 -13.37
N ALA A 45 -13.71 0.15 -12.72
CA ALA A 45 -14.81 -0.65 -13.27
C ALA A 45 -16.07 0.16 -13.58
N ARG A 46 -16.33 1.23 -12.81
CA ARG A 46 -17.45 2.15 -13.06
C ARG A 46 -17.13 3.22 -14.11
N LYS A 47 -15.92 3.23 -14.68
CA LYS A 47 -15.42 4.28 -15.57
C LYS A 47 -15.53 5.67 -14.92
N ALA A 48 -15.35 5.72 -13.61
CA ALA A 48 -15.45 6.94 -12.81
C ALA A 48 -14.19 7.83 -12.90
N ILE A 49 -13.13 7.30 -13.51
CA ILE A 49 -11.83 7.96 -13.66
C ILE A 49 -11.41 7.91 -15.13
N SER A 50 -10.78 8.98 -15.60
CA SER A 50 -10.17 9.07 -16.92
C SER A 50 -8.93 8.19 -17.05
N VAL A 51 -8.47 7.99 -18.28
CA VAL A 51 -7.23 7.23 -18.57
C VAL A 51 -6.01 7.84 -17.88
N THR A 52 -5.92 9.19 -17.86
CA THR A 52 -4.83 9.90 -17.19
C THR A 52 -4.91 9.75 -15.67
N GLU A 53 -6.10 9.84 -15.08
CA GLU A 53 -6.29 9.61 -13.64
C GLU A 53 -5.95 8.18 -13.25
N ARG A 54 -6.34 7.20 -14.07
CA ARG A 54 -6.02 5.78 -13.87
C ARG A 54 -4.52 5.54 -13.73
N GLN A 55 -3.72 6.13 -14.62
CA GLN A 55 -2.25 6.04 -14.51
C GLN A 55 -1.72 6.64 -13.20
N ARG A 56 -2.29 7.76 -12.74
CA ARG A 56 -1.91 8.40 -11.47
C ARG A 56 -2.24 7.52 -10.27
N TYR A 57 -3.42 6.90 -10.22
CA TYR A 57 -3.80 5.97 -9.16
C TYR A 57 -2.87 4.74 -9.11
N ILE A 58 -2.57 4.15 -10.26
CA ILE A 58 -1.64 3.01 -10.35
C ILE A 58 -0.26 3.39 -9.81
N LEU A 59 0.26 4.57 -10.18
CA LEU A 59 1.56 5.04 -9.69
C LEU A 59 1.56 5.23 -8.16
N ARG A 60 0.51 5.84 -7.60
CA ARG A 60 0.35 6.02 -6.14
C ARG A 60 0.39 4.68 -5.41
N ILE A 61 -0.44 3.72 -5.83
CA ILE A 61 -0.47 2.37 -5.24
C ILE A 61 0.91 1.72 -5.34
N ARG A 62 1.56 1.78 -6.51
CA ARG A 62 2.88 1.15 -6.74
C ARG A 62 3.95 1.73 -5.83
N THR A 63 3.97 3.05 -5.65
CA THR A 63 4.93 3.74 -4.77
C THR A 63 4.77 3.28 -3.32
N LEU A 64 3.53 3.21 -2.81
CA LEU A 64 3.28 2.74 -1.44
C LEU A 64 3.65 1.26 -1.27
N THR A 65 3.29 0.40 -2.23
CA THR A 65 3.62 -1.04 -2.15
C THR A 65 5.13 -1.25 -2.14
N LYS A 66 5.89 -0.46 -2.92
CA LYS A 66 7.34 -0.50 -2.90
C LYS A 66 7.89 -0.09 -1.53
N ALA A 67 7.41 1.00 -0.96
CA ALA A 67 7.84 1.46 0.37
C ALA A 67 7.53 0.42 1.48
N VAL A 68 6.37 -0.25 1.40
CA VAL A 68 6.03 -1.37 2.28
C VAL A 68 7.02 -2.52 2.12
N ALA A 69 7.36 -2.90 0.89
CA ALA A 69 8.30 -3.99 0.64
C ALA A 69 9.70 -3.67 1.19
N GLU A 70 10.18 -2.44 1.01
CA GLU A 70 11.45 -1.95 1.55
C GLU A 70 11.46 -1.96 3.08
N ALA A 71 10.41 -1.42 3.72
CA ALA A 71 10.27 -1.42 5.17
C ALA A 71 10.16 -2.84 5.75
N TYR A 72 9.41 -3.72 5.09
CA TYR A 72 9.32 -5.13 5.48
C TYR A 72 10.69 -5.80 5.37
N TYR A 73 11.38 -5.65 4.24
CA TYR A 73 12.71 -6.21 4.05
C TYR A 73 13.68 -5.76 5.15
N ALA A 74 13.76 -4.46 5.42
CA ALA A 74 14.63 -3.91 6.47
C ALA A 74 14.30 -4.49 7.85
N SER A 75 13.00 -4.65 8.17
CA SER A 75 12.57 -5.28 9.43
C SER A 75 13.02 -6.75 9.53
N ARG A 76 13.02 -7.48 8.41
CA ARG A 76 13.48 -8.88 8.36
C ARG A 76 14.99 -8.97 8.45
N GLU A 77 15.70 -8.08 7.79
CA GLU A 77 17.16 -7.97 7.81
C GLU A 77 17.68 -7.68 9.22
N ALA A 78 17.06 -6.72 9.93
CA ALA A 78 17.40 -6.40 11.33
C ALA A 78 17.23 -7.58 12.29
N LEU A 79 16.34 -8.53 11.96
CA LEU A 79 16.12 -9.75 12.72
C LEU A 79 16.97 -10.95 12.23
N GLY A 80 17.85 -10.75 11.25
CA GLY A 80 18.66 -11.82 10.66
C GLY A 80 17.84 -12.82 9.82
N PHE A 81 16.74 -12.37 9.21
CA PHE A 81 15.83 -13.17 8.38
C PHE A 81 15.33 -14.47 9.03
N PRO A 82 14.57 -14.42 10.15
CA PRO A 82 14.27 -15.60 10.98
C PRO A 82 13.34 -16.67 10.36
N MET A 83 13.05 -16.61 9.06
CA MET A 83 12.29 -17.61 8.30
C MET A 83 12.98 -18.01 6.99
N CYS A 84 14.22 -17.55 6.77
CA CYS A 84 15.02 -17.85 5.58
C CYS A 84 16.13 -18.87 5.86
N ASN A 85 16.17 -19.48 7.06
CA ASN A 85 17.13 -20.54 7.35
C ASN A 85 16.86 -21.75 6.44
N LYS A 86 17.91 -22.19 5.76
CA LYS A 86 17.89 -23.32 4.81
C LYS A 86 17.96 -24.68 5.50
N ASP A 87 17.99 -24.72 6.83
CA ASP A 87 18.08 -25.96 7.60
C ASP A 87 16.69 -26.60 7.74
N LYS A 88 16.27 -27.28 6.68
CA LYS A 88 15.35 -28.42 6.69
C LYS A 88 15.79 -29.44 5.65
#